data_AF-A0A4U7D0B9-F1
#
_entry.id   AF-A0A4U7D0B9-F1
#
_cell.length_a   1.000
_cell.length_b   1.000
_cell.length_c   1.000
_cell.angle_alpha   90.00
_cell.angle_beta   90.00
_cell.angle_gamma   90.00
#
_symmetry.space_group_name_H-M   'P 1'
#
loop_
_entity.id
_entity.type
_entity.pdbx_description
1 polymer ?
#
loop_
_entity_poly.entity_id
_entity_poly.type
_entity_poly.pdbx_seq_one_letter_code
_entity_poly.pdbx_strand_id
1 'polypeptide(L)'
;MANRRKFITGLGALAAGSAAAVGTGAFTSVSADRSVSVDVADDSDALLAIEPQATPNGNEYASVNSDGTVELDFSETDVGGGGLNRNAETTIRDILQVRNQGTQDVIVGVTGLPEFMSIYTDDGSVAANGNSTSLNQDSYDPSSGNLALVRVGETMEDIGVIFRLKGEDAAPLEDFSGTLTFNAVAVRDLNNPGQVRSQYDIDEIASDPEPGTGTSGPDSLVTAEVDDGATTTITINVNDSIVSGDFPANTTGFVVEANLDISSDGFGENPNDDMRLGYAGSGTGLRSGQTTDGGYLRRNVGTNGNNDRRDTTEESLDGFSASTISNPDGDGYELEIDWDAVAADDDSDLSGVPSEFQVNEVFIRDGGGGVAQTSANSVALGIGETYSTS
;
A
#
# COMPACT_ATOMS: atom_id res chain seq x y z
N MET A 1 34.42 -63.30 52.68
CA MET A 1 35.84 -63.41 52.29
C MET A 1 36.01 -62.81 50.90
N ALA A 2 37.07 -62.03 50.72
CA ALA A 2 37.32 -61.16 49.59
C ALA A 2 37.73 -61.89 48.29
N ASN A 3 37.45 -61.27 47.14
CA ASN A 3 38.25 -61.29 45.90
C ASN A 3 37.74 -60.12 45.03
N ARG A 4 38.38 -58.95 44.92
CA ARG A 4 39.69 -58.54 44.32
C ARG A 4 39.79 -58.71 42.78
N ARG A 5 39.48 -57.60 42.09
CA ARG A 5 40.18 -56.92 40.97
C ARG A 5 40.51 -57.68 39.66
N LYS A 6 39.97 -57.16 38.55
CA LYS A 6 40.61 -56.95 37.22
C LYS A 6 40.09 -55.56 36.76
N PHE A 7 40.84 -54.45 36.67
CA PHE A 7 42.00 -54.02 35.86
C PHE A 7 41.79 -54.03 34.33
N ILE A 8 42.17 -52.90 33.71
CA ILE A 8 42.23 -52.49 32.28
C ILE A 8 40.93 -51.85 31.77
N THR A 9 40.77 -50.52 31.68
CA THR A 9 41.46 -49.49 30.85
C THR A 9 41.16 -49.62 29.36
N GLY A 10 40.26 -48.77 28.86
CA GLY A 10 40.04 -48.57 27.44
C GLY A 10 39.26 -47.27 27.22
N LEU A 11 40.00 -46.16 27.11
CA LEU A 11 39.54 -44.90 26.53
C LEU A 11 39.08 -45.15 25.09
N GLY A 12 37.87 -44.71 24.77
CA GLY A 12 37.29 -44.61 23.43
C GLY A 12 35.91 -43.99 23.57
N ALA A 13 35.85 -42.66 23.68
CA ALA A 13 35.52 -41.78 22.57
C ALA A 13 34.02 -41.79 22.24
N LEU A 14 33.37 -40.69 22.65
CA LEU A 14 32.20 -40.05 22.08
C LEU A 14 31.06 -40.94 21.56
N ALA A 15 29.98 -40.97 22.32
CA ALA A 15 28.73 -40.34 21.88
C ALA A 15 27.95 -39.94 23.13
N ALA A 16 27.85 -38.63 23.36
CA ALA A 16 26.88 -38.05 24.27
C ALA A 16 25.47 -38.33 23.70
N GLY A 17 24.95 -39.53 23.96
CA GLY A 17 23.60 -39.95 23.60
C GLY A 17 22.56 -39.39 24.58
N SER A 18 22.61 -38.09 24.87
CA SER A 18 21.68 -37.43 25.79
C SER A 18 21.53 -35.96 25.45
N ALA A 19 21.01 -35.71 24.25
CA ALA A 19 20.22 -34.52 23.96
C ALA A 19 19.05 -34.99 23.09
N ALA A 20 18.04 -35.59 23.74
CA ALA A 20 16.69 -35.47 23.22
C ALA A 20 16.38 -33.97 23.26
N ALA A 21 16.67 -33.26 22.17
CA ALA A 21 16.06 -31.97 21.89
C ALA A 21 14.58 -32.27 21.61
N VAL A 22 13.84 -32.49 22.68
CA VAL A 22 12.38 -32.48 22.67
C VAL A 22 12.04 -31.06 22.27
N GLY A 23 11.63 -30.88 21.01
CA GLY A 23 11.13 -29.61 20.52
C GLY A 23 9.94 -29.21 21.38
N THR A 24 10.15 -28.26 22.29
CA THR A 24 9.08 -27.68 23.08
C THR A 24 8.39 -26.62 22.23
N GLY A 25 7.42 -27.08 21.43
CA GLY A 25 6.21 -26.32 21.10
C GLY A 25 6.31 -25.28 19.99
N ALA A 26 6.09 -25.70 18.75
CA ALA A 26 5.27 -24.92 17.83
C ALA A 26 3.80 -25.14 18.23
N PHE A 27 2.96 -24.10 18.16
CA PHE A 27 1.56 -24.16 18.58
C PHE A 27 0.87 -25.44 18.08
N THR A 28 0.31 -26.25 18.99
CA THR A 28 -0.46 -27.44 18.58
C THR A 28 -1.89 -27.09 18.19
N SER A 29 -2.36 -25.89 18.58
CA SER A 29 -3.62 -25.27 18.14
C SER A 29 -3.68 -23.81 18.62
N VAL A 30 -4.16 -22.92 17.77
CA VAL A 30 -4.59 -21.56 18.14
C VAL A 30 -6.08 -21.43 17.82
N SER A 31 -6.84 -20.86 18.76
CA SER A 31 -8.23 -20.43 18.57
C SER A 31 -8.30 -19.02 19.09
N ALA A 32 -8.65 -18.09 18.20
CA ALA A 32 -8.80 -16.68 18.52
C ALA A 32 -10.13 -16.21 17.94
N ASP A 33 -10.96 -15.62 18.78
CA ASP A 33 -12.20 -15.00 18.36
C ASP A 33 -11.85 -13.64 17.75
N ARG A 34 -12.09 -13.49 16.44
CA ARG A 34 -11.94 -12.23 15.72
C ARG A 34 -13.33 -11.68 15.42
N SER A 35 -13.57 -10.40 15.69
CA SER A 35 -14.80 -9.72 15.29
C SER A 35 -14.66 -9.21 13.85
N VAL A 36 -15.69 -9.41 13.04
CA VAL A 36 -15.80 -8.85 11.68
C VAL A 36 -16.99 -7.90 11.68
N SER A 37 -16.80 -6.67 11.20
CA SER A 37 -17.86 -5.70 10.93
C SER A 37 -17.89 -5.44 9.43
N VAL A 38 -19.08 -5.42 8.84
CA VAL A 38 -19.29 -5.15 7.41
C VAL A 38 -20.46 -4.19 7.30
N ASP A 39 -20.22 -3.05 6.66
CA ASP A 39 -21.23 -2.06 6.32
C ASP A 39 -21.34 -1.97 4.80
N VAL A 40 -22.57 -1.87 4.29
CA VAL A 40 -22.86 -1.66 2.88
C VAL A 40 -23.25 -0.19 2.72
N ALA A 41 -22.55 0.52 1.83
CA ALA A 41 -22.76 1.94 1.56
C ALA A 41 -23.45 2.14 0.21
N ASP A 42 -24.04 3.32 0.04
CA ASP A 42 -24.50 3.84 -1.25
C ASP A 42 -23.29 4.09 -2.18
N ASP A 43 -23.50 4.16 -3.49
CA ASP A 43 -22.40 4.29 -4.46
C ASP A 43 -21.55 5.54 -4.21
N SER A 44 -22.12 6.65 -3.73
CA SER A 44 -21.37 7.88 -3.41
C SER A 44 -20.51 7.79 -2.14
N ASP A 45 -20.88 6.89 -1.22
CA ASP A 45 -20.25 6.75 0.11
C ASP A 45 -19.34 5.51 0.21
N ALA A 46 -19.30 4.68 -0.83
CA ALA A 46 -18.49 3.47 -0.88
C ALA A 46 -16.97 3.76 -0.92
N LEU A 47 -16.14 2.76 -0.57
CA LEU A 47 -14.68 2.88 -0.66
C LEU A 47 -14.20 3.22 -2.08
N LEU A 48 -14.92 2.75 -3.10
CA LEU A 48 -14.83 3.27 -4.45
C LEU A 48 -16.13 4.01 -4.73
N ALA A 49 -16.10 5.34 -4.58
CA ALA A 49 -17.29 6.16 -4.76
C ALA A 49 -17.57 6.39 -6.25
N ILE A 50 -18.82 6.25 -6.67
CA ILE A 50 -19.28 6.44 -8.05
C ILE A 50 -20.40 7.46 -8.02
N GLU A 51 -20.27 8.54 -8.79
CA GLU A 51 -21.23 9.64 -8.77
C GLU A 51 -21.48 10.17 -10.20
N PRO A 52 -22.70 10.65 -10.51
CA PRO A 52 -22.92 11.50 -11.68
C PRO A 52 -22.03 12.74 -11.61
N GLN A 53 -21.28 13.01 -12.68
CA GLN A 53 -20.46 14.21 -12.76
C GLN A 53 -21.37 15.43 -12.99
N ALA A 54 -21.06 16.57 -12.37
CA ALA A 54 -21.86 17.78 -12.45
C ALA A 54 -21.73 18.52 -13.81
N THR A 55 -22.06 17.84 -14.91
CA THR A 55 -21.98 18.33 -16.30
C THR A 55 -23.35 18.25 -16.98
N PRO A 56 -23.54 18.87 -18.16
CA PRO A 56 -24.78 18.69 -18.91
C PRO A 56 -25.11 17.22 -19.22
N ASN A 57 -24.11 16.39 -19.52
CA ASN A 57 -24.34 14.99 -19.84
C ASN A 57 -24.52 14.14 -18.59
N GLY A 58 -23.77 14.39 -17.51
CA GLY A 58 -23.95 13.69 -16.24
C GLY A 58 -25.34 13.94 -15.64
N ASN A 59 -25.86 15.16 -15.74
CA ASN A 59 -27.22 15.47 -15.28
C ASN A 59 -28.33 14.88 -16.18
N GLU A 60 -28.04 14.61 -17.44
CA GLU A 60 -29.03 14.12 -18.42
C GLU A 60 -29.10 12.58 -18.43
N TYR A 61 -27.94 11.93 -18.34
CA TYR A 61 -27.81 10.49 -18.60
C TYR A 61 -27.42 9.66 -17.37
N ALA A 62 -27.17 10.29 -16.21
CA ALA A 62 -26.89 9.60 -14.97
C ALA A 62 -27.75 10.15 -13.82
N SER A 63 -28.22 9.25 -12.96
CA SER A 63 -28.98 9.62 -11.76
C SER A 63 -28.72 8.66 -10.61
N VAL A 64 -29.04 9.07 -9.39
CA VAL A 64 -28.94 8.21 -8.20
C VAL A 64 -30.32 7.69 -7.84
N ASN A 65 -30.46 6.37 -7.80
CA ASN A 65 -31.70 5.70 -7.43
C ASN A 65 -32.00 5.81 -5.93
N SER A 66 -33.24 5.46 -5.55
CA SER A 66 -33.67 5.51 -4.15
C SER A 66 -32.92 4.54 -3.22
N ASP A 67 -32.19 3.58 -3.79
CA ASP A 67 -31.36 2.61 -3.08
C ASP A 67 -29.87 3.00 -3.06
N GLY A 68 -29.54 4.22 -3.49
CA GLY A 68 -28.17 4.75 -3.44
C GLY A 68 -27.30 4.32 -4.63
N THR A 69 -27.83 3.59 -5.61
CA THR A 69 -27.07 3.15 -6.79
C THR A 69 -27.13 4.16 -7.93
N VAL A 70 -26.06 4.27 -8.71
CA VAL A 70 -26.02 5.10 -9.92
C VAL A 70 -26.64 4.35 -11.09
N GLU A 71 -27.63 4.98 -11.73
CA GLU A 71 -28.27 4.50 -12.96
C GLU A 71 -27.79 5.33 -14.16
N LEU A 72 -27.49 4.64 -15.26
CA LEU A 72 -27.24 5.24 -16.57
C LEU A 72 -28.44 4.99 -17.48
N ASP A 73 -29.05 6.05 -18.00
CA ASP A 73 -30.18 5.97 -18.93
C ASP A 73 -29.87 6.74 -20.22
N PHE A 74 -29.99 6.05 -21.36
CA PHE A 74 -29.78 6.60 -22.70
C PHE A 74 -31.03 6.45 -23.59
N SER A 75 -32.18 6.13 -22.99
CA SER A 75 -33.42 5.82 -23.69
C SER A 75 -34.18 7.07 -24.14
N GLU A 76 -34.19 8.12 -23.33
CA GLU A 76 -34.87 9.38 -23.58
C GLU A 76 -34.03 10.57 -23.11
N THR A 77 -34.48 11.78 -23.43
CA THR A 77 -33.89 13.05 -22.98
C THR A 77 -35.00 14.00 -22.56
N ASP A 78 -34.67 14.98 -21.72
CA ASP A 78 -35.58 16.01 -21.20
C ASP A 78 -36.22 16.87 -22.31
N VAL A 79 -35.56 16.95 -23.46
CA VAL A 79 -36.04 17.68 -24.64
C VAL A 79 -36.83 16.81 -25.62
N GLY A 80 -37.08 15.54 -25.28
CA GLY A 80 -37.94 14.61 -26.03
C GLY A 80 -37.26 13.89 -27.20
N GLY A 81 -35.92 13.89 -27.26
CA GLY A 81 -35.16 12.97 -28.11
C GLY A 81 -35.10 11.58 -27.47
N GLY A 82 -35.14 10.52 -28.28
CA GLY A 82 -35.16 9.14 -27.78
C GLY A 82 -34.17 8.23 -28.49
N GLY A 83 -33.44 7.44 -27.69
CA GLY A 83 -32.59 6.33 -28.08
C GLY A 83 -31.36 6.70 -28.90
N LEU A 84 -30.67 5.64 -29.35
CA LEU A 84 -29.44 5.73 -30.13
C LEU A 84 -29.71 5.54 -31.63
N ASN A 85 -28.94 6.24 -32.46
CA ASN A 85 -29.00 6.08 -33.92
C ASN A 85 -28.41 4.73 -34.36
N ARG A 86 -29.24 3.86 -34.96
CA ARG A 86 -28.84 2.52 -35.44
C ARG A 86 -27.65 2.51 -36.43
N ASN A 87 -27.51 3.56 -37.24
CA ASN A 87 -26.45 3.68 -38.25
C ASN A 87 -25.37 4.69 -37.84
N ALA A 88 -25.01 4.75 -36.56
CA ALA A 88 -24.04 5.71 -36.06
C ALA A 88 -23.02 5.07 -35.10
N GLU A 89 -21.96 5.83 -34.86
CA GLU A 89 -21.15 5.76 -33.66
C GLU A 89 -21.51 6.97 -32.81
N THR A 90 -21.98 6.74 -31.58
CA THR A 90 -22.41 7.80 -30.65
C THR A 90 -21.45 7.84 -29.48
N THR A 91 -20.90 9.02 -29.20
CA THR A 91 -20.02 9.27 -28.06
C THR A 91 -20.70 10.24 -27.12
N ILE A 92 -20.81 9.87 -25.85
CA ILE A 92 -21.32 10.72 -24.76
C ILE A 92 -20.18 10.83 -23.74
N ARG A 93 -19.90 12.06 -23.30
CA ARG A 93 -18.72 12.42 -22.49
C ARG A 93 -19.15 12.90 -21.10
N ASP A 94 -18.23 12.86 -20.14
CA ASP A 94 -18.33 13.55 -18.85
C ASP A 94 -19.61 13.20 -18.07
N ILE A 95 -19.93 11.92 -18.00
CA ILE A 95 -21.18 11.38 -17.40
C ILE A 95 -20.97 11.10 -15.92
N LEU A 96 -19.88 10.41 -15.58
CA LEU A 96 -19.59 9.94 -14.23
C LEU A 96 -18.22 10.43 -13.77
N GLN A 97 -18.04 10.41 -12.46
CA GLN A 97 -16.75 10.49 -11.80
C GLN A 97 -16.62 9.33 -10.79
N VAL A 98 -15.39 8.91 -10.52
CA VAL A 98 -15.08 7.84 -9.56
C VAL A 98 -14.00 8.30 -8.61
N ARG A 99 -14.26 8.27 -7.31
CA ARG A 99 -13.30 8.66 -6.25
C ARG A 99 -12.82 7.44 -5.47
N ASN A 100 -11.52 7.34 -5.25
CA ASN A 100 -10.96 6.34 -4.35
C ASN A 100 -10.98 6.87 -2.91
N GLN A 101 -11.89 6.33 -2.10
CA GLN A 101 -12.01 6.59 -0.66
C GLN A 101 -11.45 5.42 0.18
N GLY A 102 -10.78 4.47 -0.48
CA GLY A 102 -10.08 3.37 0.18
C GLY A 102 -8.74 3.79 0.75
N THR A 103 -7.96 2.81 1.18
CA THR A 103 -6.63 3.02 1.79
C THR A 103 -5.49 2.64 0.85
N GLN A 104 -5.78 2.32 -0.42
CA GLN A 104 -4.79 1.82 -1.36
C GLN A 104 -5.00 2.40 -2.74
N ASP A 105 -3.90 2.61 -3.47
CA ASP A 105 -3.91 2.89 -4.89
C ASP A 105 -4.53 1.74 -5.68
N VAL A 106 -5.45 2.07 -6.59
CA VAL A 106 -6.19 1.07 -7.36
C VAL A 106 -6.14 1.32 -8.85
N ILE A 107 -6.11 0.21 -9.60
CA ILE A 107 -6.49 0.21 -11.00
C ILE A 107 -7.99 -0.01 -11.12
N VAL A 108 -8.66 0.89 -11.83
CA VAL A 108 -10.12 0.82 -12.05
C VAL A 108 -10.43 0.26 -13.45
N GLY A 109 -11.33 -0.72 -13.51
CA GLY A 109 -11.86 -1.28 -14.75
C GLY A 109 -13.35 -1.61 -14.65
N VAL A 110 -14.02 -1.75 -15.78
CA VAL A 110 -15.48 -1.96 -15.87
C VAL A 110 -15.81 -3.23 -16.64
N THR A 111 -16.65 -4.08 -16.04
CA THR A 111 -17.24 -5.27 -16.65
C THR A 111 -18.76 -5.16 -16.74
N GLY A 112 -19.42 -6.13 -17.39
CA GLY A 112 -20.87 -6.14 -17.57
C GLY A 112 -21.38 -5.26 -18.71
N LEU A 113 -20.47 -4.72 -19.54
CA LEU A 113 -20.80 -3.88 -20.69
C LEU A 113 -21.63 -4.68 -21.72
N PRO A 114 -22.75 -4.15 -22.23
CA PRO A 114 -23.47 -4.76 -23.35
C PRO A 114 -22.64 -4.71 -24.64
N GLU A 115 -23.02 -5.55 -25.61
CA GLU A 115 -22.40 -5.49 -26.93
C GLU A 115 -22.52 -4.07 -27.53
N PHE A 116 -21.50 -3.69 -28.30
CA PHE A 116 -21.36 -2.38 -28.93
C PHE A 116 -21.13 -1.19 -27.99
N MET A 117 -21.20 -1.36 -26.67
CA MET A 117 -20.83 -0.33 -25.70
C MET A 117 -19.35 -0.39 -25.35
N SER A 118 -18.76 0.77 -25.08
CA SER A 118 -17.46 0.90 -24.43
C SER A 118 -17.51 2.08 -23.47
N ILE A 119 -16.71 2.01 -22.43
CA ILE A 119 -16.56 3.05 -21.41
C ILE A 119 -15.09 3.46 -21.35
N TYR A 120 -14.86 4.74 -21.13
CA TYR A 120 -13.54 5.36 -21.14
C TYR A 120 -13.55 6.55 -20.18
N THR A 121 -12.37 7.04 -19.84
CA THR A 121 -12.20 8.36 -19.25
C THR A 121 -11.34 9.21 -20.18
N ASP A 122 -11.66 10.49 -20.30
CA ASP A 122 -10.81 11.51 -20.94
C ASP A 122 -9.87 12.21 -19.93
N ASP A 123 -9.93 11.82 -18.66
CA ASP A 123 -9.02 12.30 -17.61
C ASP A 123 -7.61 11.72 -17.83
N GLY A 124 -6.72 12.58 -18.30
CA GLY A 124 -5.32 12.22 -18.54
C GLY A 124 -4.51 12.06 -17.25
N SER A 125 -5.00 12.50 -16.09
CA SER A 125 -4.25 12.40 -14.83
C SER A 125 -4.16 10.95 -14.31
N VAL A 126 -5.22 10.18 -14.54
CA VAL A 126 -5.30 8.77 -14.14
C VAL A 126 -4.71 7.81 -15.17
N ALA A 127 -4.23 8.32 -16.30
CA ALA A 127 -3.68 7.54 -17.39
C ALA A 127 -2.19 7.84 -17.57
N ALA A 128 -1.35 6.81 -17.53
CA ALA A 128 0.11 6.95 -17.59
C ALA A 128 0.61 7.60 -18.89
N ASN A 129 -0.18 7.55 -19.96
CA ASN A 129 0.16 8.19 -21.22
C ASN A 129 -0.34 9.66 -21.32
N GLY A 130 -0.99 10.17 -20.26
CA GLY A 130 -1.56 11.51 -20.19
C GLY A 130 -2.79 11.75 -21.07
N ASN A 131 -3.38 10.69 -21.65
CA ASN A 131 -4.49 10.77 -22.60
C ASN A 131 -5.67 9.91 -22.15
N SER A 132 -6.78 10.01 -22.89
CA SER A 132 -7.94 9.16 -22.72
C SER A 132 -7.58 7.68 -22.65
N THR A 133 -8.14 6.98 -21.67
CA THR A 133 -7.93 5.54 -21.49
C THR A 133 -9.26 4.77 -21.47
N SER A 134 -9.23 3.55 -21.99
CA SER A 134 -10.37 2.65 -21.98
C SER A 134 -10.53 2.06 -20.59
N LEU A 135 -11.76 2.07 -20.06
CA LEU A 135 -12.08 1.40 -18.80
C LEU A 135 -12.68 0.00 -19.04
N ASN A 136 -12.89 -0.42 -20.30
CA ASN A 136 -13.32 -1.79 -20.60
C ASN A 136 -12.31 -2.79 -20.04
N GLN A 137 -12.76 -3.66 -19.14
CA GLN A 137 -11.87 -4.64 -18.51
C GLN A 137 -11.71 -5.90 -19.37
N ASP A 138 -10.58 -5.98 -20.08
CA ASP A 138 -10.18 -7.20 -20.82
C ASP A 138 -9.19 -8.08 -20.01
N SER A 139 -8.32 -7.47 -19.18
CA SER A 139 -7.40 -8.09 -18.20
C SER A 139 -6.63 -6.98 -17.44
N TYR A 140 -6.33 -7.12 -16.14
CA TYR A 140 -5.49 -6.19 -15.37
C TYR A 140 -3.98 -6.35 -15.67
N ASP A 141 -3.63 -6.41 -16.95
CA ASP A 141 -2.25 -6.61 -17.37
C ASP A 141 -1.62 -5.26 -17.75
N PRO A 142 -0.51 -4.83 -17.12
CA PRO A 142 0.20 -3.59 -17.47
C PRO A 142 0.68 -3.55 -18.93
N SER A 143 0.84 -4.70 -19.60
CA SER A 143 1.13 -4.73 -21.04
C SER A 143 -0.01 -4.21 -21.92
N SER A 144 -1.21 -4.01 -21.37
CA SER A 144 -2.33 -3.35 -22.04
C SER A 144 -2.13 -1.83 -22.21
N GLY A 145 -1.14 -1.24 -21.53
CA GLY A 145 -0.70 0.15 -21.73
C GLY A 145 -1.68 1.24 -21.32
N ASN A 146 -2.86 0.87 -20.77
CA ASN A 146 -4.01 1.75 -20.56
C ASN A 146 -4.75 1.39 -19.25
N LEU A 147 -4.02 1.17 -18.15
CA LEU A 147 -4.63 0.97 -16.83
C LEU A 147 -4.98 2.34 -16.25
N ALA A 148 -6.19 2.59 -15.74
CA ALA A 148 -6.50 3.84 -15.05
C ALA A 148 -6.11 3.72 -13.57
N LEU A 149 -5.09 4.45 -13.13
CA LEU A 149 -4.67 4.52 -11.73
C LEU A 149 -5.45 5.62 -11.02
N VAL A 150 -6.09 5.28 -9.91
CA VAL A 150 -6.73 6.26 -9.02
C VAL A 150 -6.08 6.12 -7.65
N ARG A 151 -5.26 7.11 -7.26
CA ARG A 151 -4.62 7.08 -5.95
C ARG A 151 -5.60 7.33 -4.82
N VAL A 152 -5.18 7.09 -3.59
CA VAL A 152 -6.01 7.37 -2.41
C VAL A 152 -6.43 8.85 -2.40
N GLY A 153 -7.73 9.10 -2.23
CA GLY A 153 -8.31 10.44 -2.22
C GLY A 153 -8.47 11.10 -3.59
N GLU A 154 -7.82 10.59 -4.64
CA GLU A 154 -7.98 11.10 -6.00
C GLU A 154 -9.35 10.75 -6.58
N THR A 155 -9.77 11.56 -7.56
CA THR A 155 -11.00 11.37 -8.32
C THR A 155 -10.68 11.29 -9.80
N MET A 156 -11.04 10.17 -10.43
CA MET A 156 -11.09 10.01 -11.87
C MET A 156 -12.33 10.72 -12.42
N GLU A 157 -12.13 11.76 -13.21
CA GLU A 157 -13.22 12.53 -13.82
C GLU A 157 -13.45 12.12 -15.29
N ASP A 158 -14.39 12.80 -15.96
CA ASP A 158 -14.60 12.76 -17.40
C ASP A 158 -14.88 11.34 -17.98
N ILE A 159 -15.60 10.51 -17.21
CA ILE A 159 -15.97 9.17 -17.64
C ILE A 159 -17.12 9.25 -18.65
N GLY A 160 -16.91 8.71 -19.84
CA GLY A 160 -17.86 8.71 -20.94
C GLY A 160 -18.08 7.31 -21.53
N VAL A 161 -19.03 7.23 -22.46
CA VAL A 161 -19.38 5.99 -23.15
C VAL A 161 -19.43 6.15 -24.67
N ILE A 162 -19.18 5.08 -25.40
CA ILE A 162 -19.24 5.00 -26.86
C ILE A 162 -20.13 3.82 -27.26
N PHE A 163 -21.12 4.08 -28.11
CA PHE A 163 -21.96 3.06 -28.73
C PHE A 163 -21.59 2.92 -30.22
N ARG A 164 -21.21 1.71 -30.65
CA ARG A 164 -20.75 1.42 -32.02
C ARG A 164 -21.69 0.47 -32.76
N LEU A 165 -22.89 0.95 -33.08
CA LEU A 165 -23.88 0.15 -33.82
C LEU A 165 -23.51 0.00 -35.30
N LYS A 166 -23.16 1.08 -36.00
CA LYS A 166 -22.68 1.04 -37.41
C LYS A 166 -23.56 0.22 -38.38
N GLY A 167 -24.87 0.14 -38.13
CA GLY A 167 -25.83 -0.60 -38.93
C GLY A 167 -25.94 -2.09 -38.62
N GLU A 168 -25.29 -2.56 -37.55
CA GLU A 168 -25.47 -3.89 -36.98
C GLU A 168 -26.86 -4.03 -36.32
N ASP A 169 -27.24 -5.28 -36.04
CA ASP A 169 -28.47 -5.58 -35.31
C ASP A 169 -28.35 -5.07 -33.87
N ALA A 170 -29.19 -4.08 -33.53
CA ALA A 170 -29.17 -3.43 -32.22
C ALA A 170 -29.86 -4.26 -31.12
N ALA A 171 -30.39 -5.45 -31.44
CA ALA A 171 -31.07 -6.33 -30.48
C ALA A 171 -30.33 -6.57 -29.15
N PRO A 172 -28.98 -6.62 -29.09
CA PRO A 172 -28.27 -6.74 -27.81
C PRO A 172 -28.34 -5.49 -26.91
N LEU A 173 -28.69 -4.34 -27.47
CA LEU A 173 -28.88 -3.06 -26.76
C LEU A 173 -30.35 -2.69 -26.59
N GLU A 174 -31.22 -3.11 -27.50
CA GLU A 174 -32.66 -2.95 -27.36
C GLU A 174 -33.12 -3.78 -26.13
N ASP A 175 -33.53 -3.10 -25.06
CA ASP A 175 -33.95 -3.67 -23.76
C ASP A 175 -32.81 -4.18 -22.85
N PHE A 176 -31.57 -3.71 -23.01
CA PHE A 176 -30.54 -3.99 -22.01
C PHE A 176 -30.87 -3.32 -20.67
N SER A 177 -31.21 -4.15 -19.66
CA SER A 177 -31.37 -3.75 -18.25
C SER A 177 -30.39 -4.53 -17.37
N GLY A 178 -29.10 -4.33 -17.62
CA GLY A 178 -28.03 -5.01 -16.89
C GLY A 178 -27.29 -4.09 -15.93
N THR A 179 -26.33 -4.66 -15.21
CA THR A 179 -25.46 -3.93 -14.28
C THR A 179 -24.08 -3.79 -14.90
N LEU A 180 -23.56 -2.56 -14.90
CA LEU A 180 -22.13 -2.31 -15.10
C LEU A 180 -21.43 -2.46 -13.75
N THR A 181 -20.30 -3.16 -13.72
CA THR A 181 -19.55 -3.37 -12.49
C THR A 181 -18.22 -2.67 -12.60
N PHE A 182 -18.00 -1.66 -11.76
CA PHE A 182 -16.69 -1.08 -11.52
C PHE A 182 -15.90 -1.99 -10.60
N ASN A 183 -14.68 -2.29 -10.98
CA ASN A 183 -13.76 -3.14 -10.26
C ASN A 183 -12.51 -2.33 -9.96
N ALA A 184 -12.11 -2.31 -8.69
CA ALA A 184 -10.88 -1.71 -8.22
C ALA A 184 -9.95 -2.81 -7.71
N VAL A 185 -8.73 -2.85 -8.22
CA VAL A 185 -7.70 -3.80 -7.79
C VAL A 185 -6.52 -3.00 -7.26
N ALA A 186 -6.11 -3.28 -6.03
CA ALA A 186 -4.94 -2.65 -5.44
C ALA A 186 -3.70 -2.91 -6.29
N VAL A 187 -2.87 -1.89 -6.51
CA VAL A 187 -1.67 -2.00 -7.38
C VAL A 187 -0.79 -3.17 -6.96
N ARG A 188 -0.61 -3.39 -5.65
CA ARG A 188 0.17 -4.50 -5.09
C ARG A 188 -0.35 -5.90 -5.48
N ASP A 189 -1.65 -6.04 -5.74
CA ASP A 189 -2.29 -7.33 -6.04
C ASP A 189 -2.27 -7.66 -7.54
N LEU A 190 -1.67 -6.80 -8.36
CA LEU A 190 -1.51 -7.03 -9.79
C LEU A 190 -0.45 -8.11 -10.07
N ASN A 191 -0.49 -8.70 -11.26
CA ASN A 191 0.51 -9.71 -11.65
C ASN A 191 1.92 -9.13 -11.80
N ASN A 192 2.06 -7.82 -12.04
CA ASN A 192 3.34 -7.12 -12.20
C ASN A 192 3.25 -5.70 -11.61
N PRO A 193 3.14 -5.56 -10.27
CA PRO A 193 2.95 -4.27 -9.61
C PRO A 193 4.05 -3.27 -9.97
N GLY A 194 5.31 -3.70 -9.97
CA GLY A 194 6.46 -2.86 -10.32
C GLY A 194 6.42 -2.22 -11.72
N GLN A 195 5.72 -2.84 -12.69
CA GLN A 195 5.54 -2.23 -14.01
C GLN A 195 4.56 -1.07 -13.97
N VAL A 196 3.43 -1.22 -13.27
CA VAL A 196 2.47 -0.13 -13.07
C VAL A 196 3.13 1.00 -12.30
N ARG A 197 3.83 0.64 -11.22
CA ARG A 197 4.58 1.59 -10.40
C ARG A 197 5.56 2.41 -11.22
N SER A 198 6.44 1.77 -12.00
CA SER A 198 7.36 2.46 -12.89
C SER A 198 6.67 3.28 -13.99
N GLN A 199 5.43 2.95 -14.37
CA GLN A 199 4.71 3.67 -15.42
C GLN A 199 4.04 4.94 -14.90
N TYR A 200 3.74 4.97 -13.60
CA TYR A 200 3.08 6.06 -12.89
C TYR A 200 4.01 6.81 -11.93
N ASP A 201 5.32 6.52 -12.01
CA ASP A 201 6.35 7.03 -11.10
C ASP A 201 5.94 6.82 -9.62
N ILE A 202 5.40 5.64 -9.29
CA ILE A 202 5.16 5.20 -7.91
C ILE A 202 6.46 4.56 -7.41
N ASP A 203 7.06 5.13 -6.38
CA ASP A 203 8.35 4.66 -5.88
C ASP A 203 8.19 3.48 -4.92
N GLU A 204 8.64 2.30 -5.36
CA GLU A 204 8.86 1.14 -4.50
C GLU A 204 10.34 1.13 -4.06
N ILE A 205 10.56 1.34 -2.77
CA ILE A 205 11.87 1.41 -2.13
C ILE A 205 12.19 0.04 -1.52
N ALA A 206 12.94 -0.80 -2.23
CA ALA A 206 13.48 -2.04 -1.66
C ALA A 206 14.72 -1.76 -0.79
N SER A 207 14.90 -2.45 0.34
CA SER A 207 16.05 -2.20 1.24
C SER A 207 17.06 -3.34 1.40
N ASP A 208 16.76 -4.53 0.90
CA ASP A 208 17.67 -5.68 0.90
C ASP A 208 17.77 -6.29 -0.52
N PRO A 209 18.93 -6.74 -1.02
CA PRO A 209 19.00 -7.54 -2.24
C PRO A 209 18.14 -8.83 -2.22
N GLU A 210 17.57 -9.18 -3.35
CA GLU A 210 16.89 -10.45 -3.60
C GLU A 210 17.80 -11.66 -3.26
N PRO A 211 17.25 -12.71 -2.65
CA PRO A 211 17.94 -13.95 -2.37
C PRO A 211 18.56 -14.60 -3.62
N GLY A 212 19.89 -14.60 -3.69
CA GLY A 212 20.66 -15.34 -4.69
C GLY A 212 21.12 -14.53 -5.91
N THR A 213 20.60 -13.32 -6.13
CA THR A 213 21.06 -12.41 -7.20
C THR A 213 21.91 -11.26 -6.66
N GLY A 214 21.70 -10.85 -5.40
CA GLY A 214 22.43 -9.74 -4.80
C GLY A 214 21.99 -8.38 -5.32
N THR A 215 20.82 -8.31 -5.98
CA THR A 215 20.20 -7.10 -6.54
C THR A 215 18.83 -6.92 -5.92
N SER A 216 18.41 -5.68 -5.68
CA SER A 216 17.10 -5.36 -5.10
C SER A 216 15.96 -5.67 -6.07
N GLY A 217 14.81 -6.08 -5.55
CA GLY A 217 13.65 -6.45 -6.36
C GLY A 217 12.47 -6.93 -5.50
N PRO A 218 11.37 -7.41 -6.11
CA PRO A 218 10.16 -7.81 -5.39
C PRO A 218 10.37 -9.03 -4.47
N ASP A 219 11.46 -9.79 -4.66
CA ASP A 219 11.85 -10.88 -3.77
C ASP A 219 12.73 -10.38 -2.60
N SER A 220 12.69 -9.10 -2.22
CA SER A 220 13.42 -8.55 -1.06
C SER A 220 12.74 -8.92 0.27
N LEU A 221 13.51 -9.15 1.34
CA LEU A 221 12.97 -9.41 2.69
C LEU A 221 12.13 -8.24 3.21
N VAL A 222 12.55 -7.02 2.90
CA VAL A 222 11.85 -5.79 3.25
C VAL A 222 11.78 -4.89 2.03
N THR A 223 10.58 -4.41 1.74
CA THR A 223 10.33 -3.33 0.79
C THR A 223 9.53 -2.24 1.47
N ALA A 224 9.52 -1.05 0.88
CA ALA A 224 8.62 0.02 1.27
C ALA A 224 8.01 0.69 0.04
N GLU A 225 6.85 1.30 0.23
CA GLU A 225 6.15 2.11 -0.75
C GLU A 225 5.88 3.47 -0.12
N VAL A 226 6.07 4.54 -0.87
CA VAL A 226 5.81 5.90 -0.41
C VAL A 226 4.71 6.51 -1.28
N ASP A 227 3.66 7.01 -0.63
CA ASP A 227 2.65 7.90 -1.22
C ASP A 227 2.81 9.27 -0.55
N ASP A 228 3.15 10.29 -1.33
CA ASP A 228 3.42 11.65 -0.85
C ASP A 228 2.21 12.61 -1.02
N GLY A 229 1.00 12.05 -1.06
CA GLY A 229 -0.26 12.81 -1.06
C GLY A 229 -0.48 13.69 0.18
N ALA A 230 -1.71 14.22 0.31
CA ALA A 230 -2.07 15.18 1.37
C ALA A 230 -1.75 14.69 2.81
N THR A 231 -1.81 13.39 3.01
CA THR A 231 -1.16 12.68 4.12
C THR A 231 -0.12 11.77 3.50
N THR A 232 1.13 11.84 3.95
CA THR A 232 2.17 10.94 3.47
C THR A 232 1.99 9.57 4.10
N THR A 233 2.04 8.53 3.29
CA THR A 233 1.99 7.14 3.75
C THR A 233 3.28 6.42 3.35
N ILE A 234 3.94 5.78 4.32
CA ILE A 234 5.05 4.87 4.07
C ILE A 234 4.64 3.46 4.47
N THR A 235 4.42 2.59 3.49
CA THR A 235 4.05 1.19 3.71
C THR A 235 5.28 0.30 3.62
N ILE A 236 5.71 -0.29 4.73
CA ILE A 236 6.83 -1.23 4.82
C ILE A 236 6.30 -2.67 4.80
N ASN A 237 6.68 -3.44 3.79
CA ASN A 237 6.26 -4.83 3.63
C ASN A 237 7.41 -5.77 4.02
N VAL A 238 7.08 -6.82 4.79
CA VAL A 238 8.01 -7.89 5.15
C VAL A 238 7.59 -9.17 4.44
N ASN A 239 8.54 -9.78 3.72
CA ASN A 239 8.31 -11.03 3.01
C ASN A 239 8.79 -12.22 3.86
N ASP A 240 7.85 -12.85 4.55
CA ASP A 240 8.09 -13.99 5.44
C ASP A 240 8.49 -15.26 4.68
N SER A 241 8.28 -15.32 3.36
CA SER A 241 8.72 -16.47 2.55
C SER A 241 10.25 -16.59 2.45
N ILE A 242 10.97 -15.50 2.76
CA ILE A 242 12.43 -15.41 2.67
C ILE A 242 13.11 -15.84 3.97
N VAL A 243 12.47 -15.58 5.12
CA VAL A 243 12.96 -15.97 6.44
C VAL A 243 12.39 -17.32 6.88
N SER A 244 13.11 -18.03 7.75
CA SER A 244 12.60 -19.30 8.28
C SER A 244 11.62 -19.05 9.42
N GLY A 245 10.35 -18.86 9.08
CA GLY A 245 9.26 -18.55 10.00
C GLY A 245 8.81 -17.09 9.91
N ASP A 246 7.75 -16.74 10.63
CA ASP A 246 7.08 -15.44 10.50
C ASP A 246 7.87 -14.34 11.24
N PHE A 247 7.97 -13.15 10.63
CA PHE A 247 8.35 -11.94 11.35
C PHE A 247 7.10 -11.28 11.96
N PRO A 248 7.17 -10.70 13.17
CA PRO A 248 8.28 -10.78 14.12
C PRO A 248 8.24 -12.09 14.91
N ALA A 249 9.38 -12.78 15.03
CA ALA A 249 9.47 -13.98 15.86
C ALA A 249 9.49 -13.64 17.36
N ASN A 250 9.99 -12.46 17.73
CA ASN A 250 9.89 -11.89 19.07
C ASN A 250 8.89 -10.74 19.07
N THR A 251 7.67 -11.08 19.48
CA THR A 251 6.48 -10.22 19.49
C THR A 251 6.56 -9.00 20.42
N THR A 252 7.67 -8.77 21.12
CA THR A 252 7.85 -7.58 21.97
C THR A 252 9.17 -6.85 21.72
N GLY A 253 10.13 -7.48 21.05
CA GLY A 253 11.48 -6.95 20.86
C GLY A 253 11.78 -6.51 19.43
N PHE A 254 10.77 -6.46 18.56
CA PHE A 254 10.91 -6.14 17.15
C PHE A 254 10.78 -4.65 16.85
N VAL A 255 11.34 -4.23 15.72
CA VAL A 255 11.33 -2.88 15.20
C VAL A 255 11.18 -2.95 13.68
N VAL A 256 10.33 -2.10 13.13
CA VAL A 256 10.22 -1.77 11.71
C VAL A 256 10.40 -0.26 11.61
N GLU A 257 11.33 0.23 10.79
CA GLU A 257 11.70 1.66 10.77
C GLU A 257 12.00 2.11 9.34
N ALA A 258 11.56 3.33 9.00
CA ALA A 258 12.01 4.10 7.86
C ALA A 258 12.91 5.25 8.34
N ASN A 259 14.08 5.40 7.73
CA ASN A 259 15.02 6.50 7.95
C ASN A 259 14.79 7.55 6.87
N LEU A 260 14.51 8.77 7.28
CA LEU A 260 14.20 9.90 6.41
C LEU A 260 15.28 10.99 6.55
N ASP A 261 15.74 11.49 5.41
CA ASP A 261 16.40 12.79 5.25
C ASP A 261 15.32 13.82 4.98
N ILE A 262 15.33 14.99 5.64
CA ILE A 262 14.31 16.01 5.40
C ILE A 262 14.96 17.35 5.13
N SER A 263 14.49 18.04 4.11
CA SER A 263 14.96 19.40 3.86
C SER A 263 14.62 20.30 5.04
N SER A 264 15.59 21.10 5.49
CA SER A 264 15.34 22.21 6.42
C SER A 264 14.72 21.80 7.76
N ASP A 265 15.22 20.72 8.36
CA ASP A 265 14.80 20.24 9.68
C ASP A 265 15.17 21.16 10.86
N GLY A 266 15.97 22.20 10.60
CA GLY A 266 16.43 23.18 11.59
C GLY A 266 17.77 22.84 12.24
N PHE A 267 18.37 21.69 11.92
CA PHE A 267 19.67 21.24 12.37
C PHE A 267 20.70 21.21 11.22
N GLY A 268 21.98 21.13 11.58
CA GLY A 268 23.08 21.18 10.60
C GLY A 268 23.47 19.78 10.17
N GLU A 269 23.36 19.50 8.86
CA GLU A 269 23.52 18.18 8.25
C GLU A 269 24.95 17.61 8.39
N ASN A 270 25.14 16.81 9.44
CA ASN A 270 26.12 15.74 9.52
C ASN A 270 25.92 14.94 10.83
N PRO A 271 25.51 13.66 10.79
CA PRO A 271 25.12 12.89 9.60
C PRO A 271 23.67 13.16 9.13
N ASN A 272 23.36 12.84 7.87
CA ASN A 272 22.04 12.91 7.19
C ASN A 272 21.03 11.87 7.74
N ASP A 273 20.93 11.76 9.06
CA ASP A 273 20.02 10.85 9.77
C ASP A 273 19.11 11.72 10.66
N ASP A 274 18.17 12.42 10.04
CA ASP A 274 17.41 13.46 10.72
C ASP A 274 16.21 12.86 11.45
N MET A 275 15.47 11.98 10.78
CA MET A 275 14.22 11.45 11.28
C MET A 275 14.08 9.96 11.04
N ARG A 276 13.59 9.23 12.04
CA ARG A 276 13.26 7.82 11.93
C ARG A 276 11.84 7.61 12.43
N LEU A 277 10.96 7.13 11.57
CA LEU A 277 9.59 6.78 11.91
C LEU A 277 9.47 5.27 11.87
N GLY A 278 8.73 4.68 12.80
CA GLY A 278 8.62 3.23 12.81
C GLY A 278 7.55 2.68 13.71
N TYR A 279 7.34 1.37 13.58
CA TYR A 279 6.48 0.57 14.42
C TYR A 279 7.35 -0.36 15.27
N ALA A 280 7.10 -0.40 16.58
CA ALA A 280 7.95 -1.15 17.50
C ALA A 280 7.15 -1.96 18.52
N GLY A 281 7.72 -3.11 18.88
CA GLY A 281 7.26 -3.89 20.00
C GLY A 281 7.40 -3.14 21.33
N SER A 282 6.45 -3.36 22.23
CA SER A 282 6.36 -2.76 23.58
C SER A 282 7.60 -2.98 24.46
N GLY A 283 8.44 -3.97 24.17
CA GLY A 283 9.64 -4.32 24.92
C GLY A 283 10.95 -3.68 24.43
N THR A 284 10.91 -2.86 23.37
CA THR A 284 12.12 -2.28 22.74
C THR A 284 12.73 -1.10 23.50
N GLY A 285 11.95 -0.43 24.35
CA GLY A 285 12.32 0.83 24.99
C GLY A 285 12.13 2.08 24.12
N LEU A 286 11.83 1.91 22.83
CA LEU A 286 11.49 3.00 21.89
C LEU A 286 10.16 3.66 22.27
N ARG A 287 9.24 2.84 22.80
CA ARG A 287 7.92 3.25 23.27
C ARG A 287 7.87 3.37 24.79
N SER A 288 8.74 4.24 25.32
CA SER A 288 8.88 4.43 26.77
C SER A 288 7.55 4.86 27.41
N GLY A 289 7.08 4.12 28.40
CA GLY A 289 5.81 4.39 29.08
C GLY A 289 4.59 3.71 28.47
N GLN A 290 4.70 3.13 27.27
CA GLN A 290 3.64 2.37 26.65
C GLN A 290 3.75 0.88 26.96
N THR A 291 2.60 0.18 26.98
CA THR A 291 2.52 -1.28 27.20
C THR A 291 2.09 -2.05 25.96
N THR A 292 1.86 -1.35 24.85
CA THR A 292 1.41 -1.89 23.57
C THR A 292 2.40 -1.52 22.48
N ASP A 293 2.41 -2.36 21.44
CA ASP A 293 3.12 -2.06 20.20
C ASP A 293 2.48 -0.83 19.53
N GLY A 294 3.21 -0.16 18.66
CA GLY A 294 2.73 1.06 18.00
C GLY A 294 3.85 1.90 17.39
N GLY A 295 3.52 3.12 17.01
CA GLY A 295 4.41 4.06 16.35
C GLY A 295 5.42 4.74 17.27
N TYR A 296 6.57 5.12 16.72
CA TYR A 296 7.47 6.07 17.35
C TYR A 296 8.16 6.94 16.30
N LEU A 297 8.48 8.14 16.72
CA LEU A 297 9.39 9.04 16.06
C LEU A 297 10.72 9.05 16.83
N ARG A 298 11.82 8.90 16.12
CA ARG A 298 13.17 9.11 16.61
C ARG A 298 13.80 10.27 15.87
N ARG A 299 14.05 11.37 16.59
CA ARG A 299 14.73 12.56 16.07
C ARG A 299 16.17 12.59 16.48
N ASN A 300 17.05 12.93 15.56
CA ASN A 300 18.43 13.30 15.88
C ASN A 300 18.53 14.82 16.03
N VAL A 301 18.65 15.30 17.27
CA VAL A 301 18.80 16.73 17.58
C VAL A 301 20.26 17.14 17.84
N GLY A 302 21.19 16.23 17.58
CA GLY A 302 22.61 16.47 17.77
C GLY A 302 23.18 17.40 16.71
N THR A 303 24.17 18.21 17.09
CA THR A 303 24.87 19.11 16.16
C THR A 303 26.36 18.76 16.08
N ASN A 304 27.01 19.10 14.96
CA ASN A 304 28.45 18.90 14.74
C ASN A 304 28.90 17.42 14.78
N GLY A 305 28.10 16.48 14.24
CA GLY A 305 28.44 15.06 14.19
C GLY A 305 28.12 14.27 15.47
N ASN A 306 27.38 14.87 16.42
CA ASN A 306 26.85 14.16 17.56
C ASN A 306 25.49 13.52 17.21
N ASN A 307 25.25 12.30 17.67
CA ASN A 307 23.97 11.61 17.52
C ASN A 307 23.19 11.68 18.83
N ASP A 308 22.60 12.84 19.12
CA ASP A 308 21.73 13.01 20.30
C ASP A 308 20.30 12.67 19.89
N ARG A 309 19.90 11.42 20.16
CA ARG A 309 18.61 10.89 19.71
C ARG A 309 17.54 10.99 20.80
N ARG A 310 16.35 11.43 20.40
CA ARG A 310 15.16 11.49 21.22
C ARG A 310 14.07 10.66 20.57
N ASP A 311 13.42 9.83 21.37
CA ASP A 311 12.30 9.01 20.94
C ASP A 311 11.00 9.62 21.50
N THR A 312 10.03 9.86 20.62
CA THR A 312 8.67 10.34 20.89
C THR A 312 7.70 9.24 20.48
N THR A 313 6.73 8.90 21.34
CA THR A 313 5.73 7.88 21.00
C THR A 313 4.61 8.48 20.17
N GLU A 314 4.00 7.70 19.29
CA GLU A 314 2.80 8.08 18.52
C GLU A 314 1.72 8.74 19.40
N GLU A 315 1.49 8.24 20.62
CA GLU A 315 0.51 8.81 21.55
C GLU A 315 0.83 10.22 22.06
N SER A 316 2.01 10.72 21.76
CA SER A 316 2.52 12.05 22.15
C SER A 316 3.00 12.84 20.94
N LEU A 317 2.57 12.45 19.73
CA LEU A 317 2.92 13.14 18.50
C LEU A 317 1.66 13.29 17.64
N ASP A 318 1.10 14.49 17.62
CA ASP A 318 -0.02 14.81 16.74
C ASP A 318 0.41 14.70 15.27
N GLY A 319 -0.47 14.13 14.43
CA GLY A 319 -0.22 13.98 13.00
C GLY A 319 0.60 12.76 12.58
N PHE A 320 1.00 11.90 13.50
CA PHE A 320 1.67 10.64 13.17
C PHE A 320 0.84 9.44 13.67
N SER A 321 0.64 8.45 12.81
CA SER A 321 0.11 7.14 13.20
C SER A 321 0.90 6.00 12.60
N ALA A 322 0.90 4.84 13.27
CA ALA A 322 1.49 3.63 12.73
C ALA A 322 0.62 2.40 13.00
N SER A 323 0.39 1.60 11.96
CA SER A 323 -0.49 0.44 12.04
C SER A 323 0.08 -0.78 11.32
N THR A 324 -0.51 -1.95 11.58
CA THR A 324 -0.22 -3.17 10.82
C THR A 324 -1.27 -3.34 9.72
N ILE A 325 -0.84 -3.68 8.51
CA ILE A 325 -1.71 -3.96 7.38
C ILE A 325 -1.54 -5.41 6.91
N SER A 326 -2.51 -5.92 6.16
CA SER A 326 -2.39 -7.25 5.54
C SER A 326 -1.44 -7.18 4.33
N ASN A 327 -0.45 -8.07 4.28
CA ASN A 327 0.44 -8.29 3.15
C ASN A 327 0.32 -9.77 2.73
N PRO A 328 0.11 -10.10 1.44
CA PRO A 328 -0.03 -11.48 0.99
C PRO A 328 1.18 -12.37 1.34
N ASP A 329 2.37 -11.78 1.41
CA ASP A 329 3.64 -12.48 1.58
C ASP A 329 4.23 -12.36 2.99
N GLY A 330 3.49 -11.82 3.96
CA GLY A 330 3.92 -11.69 5.36
C GLY A 330 3.17 -10.61 6.12
N ASP A 331 3.89 -9.86 6.96
CA ASP A 331 3.36 -8.67 7.63
C ASP A 331 3.58 -7.41 6.79
N GLY A 332 2.68 -6.43 6.94
CA GLY A 332 2.88 -5.07 6.44
C GLY A 332 2.69 -4.04 7.55
N TYR A 333 3.39 -2.92 7.45
CA TYR A 333 3.40 -1.85 8.45
C TYR A 333 3.21 -0.53 7.73
N GLU A 334 2.23 0.26 8.15
CA GLU A 334 1.90 1.54 7.53
C GLU A 334 2.22 2.67 8.50
N LEU A 335 2.95 3.67 8.02
CA LEU A 335 3.29 4.90 8.73
C LEU A 335 2.57 6.05 8.03
N GLU A 336 1.65 6.71 8.72
CA GLU A 336 0.89 7.85 8.18
C GLU A 336 1.37 9.15 8.82
N ILE A 337 1.60 10.18 8.01
CA ILE A 337 2.23 11.43 8.41
C ILE A 337 1.43 12.61 7.82
N ASP A 338 0.79 13.38 8.69
CA ASP A 338 0.31 14.73 8.41
C ASP A 338 1.43 15.71 8.79
N TRP A 339 2.19 16.18 7.78
CA TRP A 339 3.36 17.03 8.01
C TRP A 339 3.02 18.38 8.65
N ASP A 340 1.83 18.92 8.40
CA ASP A 340 1.37 20.16 9.02
C ASP A 340 1.16 19.96 10.52
N ALA A 341 0.50 18.87 10.90
CA ALA A 341 0.25 18.53 12.30
C ALA A 341 1.53 18.14 13.04
N VAL A 342 2.38 17.30 12.44
CA VAL A 342 3.68 16.89 13.02
C VAL A 342 4.55 18.11 13.25
N ALA A 343 4.68 19.02 12.28
CA ALA A 343 5.49 20.22 12.44
C ALA A 343 4.93 21.24 13.44
N ALA A 344 3.63 21.19 13.74
CA ALA A 344 2.99 22.02 14.75
C ALA A 344 3.15 21.46 16.18
N ASP A 345 3.51 20.17 16.32
CA ASP A 345 3.74 19.52 17.61
C ASP A 345 5.15 19.81 18.15
N ASP A 346 5.22 20.28 19.39
CA ASP A 346 6.47 20.61 20.09
C ASP A 346 7.35 19.36 20.33
N ASP A 347 6.79 18.15 20.35
CA ASP A 347 7.50 16.89 20.55
C ASP A 347 8.11 16.31 19.25
N SER A 348 7.86 16.94 18.10
CA SER A 348 8.49 16.60 16.81
C SER A 348 9.91 17.16 16.64
N ASP A 349 10.24 18.21 17.40
CA ASP A 349 11.48 18.98 17.27
C ASP A 349 11.74 19.46 15.81
N LEU A 350 10.69 19.75 15.03
CA LEU A 350 10.76 20.36 13.69
C LEU A 350 10.66 21.89 13.76
N SER A 351 11.40 22.58 12.87
CA SER A 351 11.35 24.06 12.78
C SER A 351 10.18 24.60 11.93
N GLY A 352 9.49 23.70 11.24
CA GLY A 352 8.37 23.94 10.35
C GLY A 352 8.13 22.71 9.49
N VAL A 353 7.10 22.78 8.64
CA VAL A 353 6.82 21.74 7.64
C VAL A 353 8.02 21.64 6.70
N PRO A 354 8.68 20.47 6.58
CA PRO A 354 9.74 20.28 5.59
C PRO A 354 9.17 20.57 4.21
N SER A 355 9.95 21.06 3.25
CA SER A 355 9.45 21.24 1.87
C SER A 355 9.54 19.98 1.01
N GLU A 356 10.45 19.10 1.40
CA GLU A 356 10.71 17.82 0.75
C GLU A 356 11.36 16.87 1.76
N PHE A 357 11.19 15.56 1.55
CA PHE A 357 11.87 14.50 2.29
C PHE A 357 12.38 13.41 1.35
N GLN A 358 13.26 12.56 1.88
CA GLN A 358 13.83 11.42 1.18
C GLN A 358 13.88 10.23 2.13
N VAL A 359 13.36 9.08 1.71
CA VAL A 359 13.53 7.83 2.45
C VAL A 359 14.89 7.24 2.08
N ASN A 360 15.80 7.26 3.05
CA ASN A 360 17.17 6.77 2.90
C ASN A 360 17.27 5.25 3.01
N GLU A 361 16.50 4.65 3.91
CA GLU A 361 16.55 3.22 4.21
C GLU A 361 15.30 2.80 4.95
N VAL A 362 14.80 1.58 4.67
CA VAL A 362 13.85 0.90 5.55
C VAL A 362 14.50 -0.37 6.08
N PHE A 363 14.31 -0.70 7.36
CA PHE A 363 14.85 -1.94 7.89
C PHE A 363 14.00 -2.50 9.02
N ILE A 364 14.18 -3.80 9.25
CA ILE A 364 13.55 -4.53 10.34
C ILE A 364 14.57 -5.13 11.29
N ARG A 365 14.17 -5.28 12.55
CA ARG A 365 14.91 -5.99 13.58
C ARG A 365 13.93 -6.80 14.40
N ASP A 366 14.28 -8.05 14.69
CA ASP A 366 13.43 -8.93 15.50
C ASP A 366 13.82 -8.94 16.99
N GLY A 367 15.03 -8.53 17.36
CA GLY A 367 15.44 -8.44 18.78
C GLY A 367 15.59 -9.79 19.51
N GLY A 368 15.30 -10.91 18.84
CA GLY A 368 15.70 -12.28 19.19
C GLY A 368 16.67 -12.84 18.15
N GLY A 369 17.59 -13.74 18.55
CA GLY A 369 18.65 -14.27 17.66
C GLY A 369 18.19 -15.20 16.52
N GLY A 370 16.97 -15.03 16.00
CA GLY A 370 16.34 -15.86 14.96
C GLY A 370 16.42 -15.28 13.55
N VAL A 371 16.32 -13.95 13.40
CA VAL A 371 16.73 -13.28 12.15
C VAL A 371 18.21 -12.97 12.29
N ALA A 372 19.05 -13.93 11.91
CA ALA A 372 20.47 -13.67 11.73
C ALA A 372 20.59 -12.54 10.73
N GLN A 373 21.03 -11.36 11.19
CA GLN A 373 21.51 -10.29 10.32
C GLN A 373 22.52 -10.89 9.33
N THR A 374 22.06 -11.14 8.12
CA THR A 374 22.91 -11.30 6.94
C THR A 374 22.37 -10.49 5.77
N SER A 375 21.87 -9.27 6.00
CA SER A 375 21.98 -8.23 4.98
C SER A 375 23.19 -7.38 5.34
N ALA A 376 24.36 -7.93 5.01
CA ALA A 376 25.60 -7.18 5.00
C ALA A 376 25.54 -6.24 3.79
N ASN A 377 25.42 -4.95 4.09
CA ASN A 377 25.44 -3.81 3.17
C ASN A 377 24.14 -3.62 2.39
N SER A 378 23.43 -2.54 2.75
CA SER A 378 22.44 -1.89 1.92
C SER A 378 23.04 -1.58 0.55
N VAL A 379 22.54 -2.23 -0.48
CA VAL A 379 22.64 -1.74 -1.86
C VAL A 379 21.29 -1.97 -2.48
N ALA A 380 20.49 -0.91 -2.61
CA ALA A 380 19.25 -0.96 -3.35
C ALA A 380 18.86 0.34 -4.07
N LEU A 381 18.27 0.15 -5.25
CA LEU A 381 17.85 1.18 -6.20
C LEU A 381 16.60 1.90 -5.67
N GLY A 382 16.60 3.24 -5.70
CA GLY A 382 15.52 4.12 -5.19
C GLY A 382 15.95 5.09 -4.08
N ILE A 383 17.09 4.84 -3.43
CA ILE A 383 17.71 5.82 -2.51
C ILE A 383 18.12 7.06 -3.32
N GLY A 384 17.60 8.24 -2.96
CA GLY A 384 17.99 9.49 -3.62
C GLY A 384 16.83 10.28 -4.25
N GLU A 385 15.60 9.77 -4.20
CA GLU A 385 14.40 10.49 -4.68
C GLU A 385 13.92 11.47 -3.62
N THR A 386 13.30 12.55 -4.06
CA THR A 386 12.92 13.69 -3.22
C THR A 386 11.41 13.88 -3.36
N TYR A 387 10.68 13.57 -2.29
CA TYR A 387 9.22 13.62 -2.20
C TYR A 387 8.76 14.98 -1.71
N SER A 388 7.60 15.43 -2.16
CA SER A 388 6.99 16.65 -1.63
C SER A 388 6.27 16.35 -0.32
N THR A 389 6.06 17.38 0.49
CA THR A 389 5.23 17.33 1.72
C THR A 389 3.92 18.10 1.56
N SER A 390 3.60 18.53 0.33
CA SER A 390 2.63 19.59 0.02
C SER A 390 1.37 19.14 -0.71
#